data_AF-A0A9D1AWC9-F1
#
_entry.id   AF-A0A9D1AWC9-F1
#
_cell.length_a   1.000
_cell.length_b   1.000
_cell.length_c   1.000
_cell.angle_alpha   90.00
_cell.angle_beta   90.00
_cell.angle_gamma   90.00
#
_symmetry.space_group_name_H-M   'P 1'
#
loop_
_entity.id
_entity.type
_entity.pdbx_description
1 polymer ?
#
loop_
_entity_poly.entity_id
_entity_poly.type
_entity_poly.pdbx_seq_one_letter_code
_entity_poly.pdbx_strand_id
1 'polypeptide(L)'
;MAFTVTFPATSPTCATSELAGWLTERGEPSVAEGDDTLILRALPIRFVASPDNASLQAHLEITSNVALTRMVDVLFEVSMRAGADVRLVGHGEVTRSDLWMLLADEQDRLRIAGALRRAVEHGHSDEVYKRMWGVLSTLRVGQDDRWDTASERIVEYVEVGDGISLEEAAWHTEDPQNGDQIRIPVKGFLHCLVWRWLSEAYPGIAEAEHTLH
;
A
#
# COMPACT_ATOMS: atom_id res chain seq x y z
N MET A 1 -5.01 0.26 -3.46
CA MET A 1 -4.29 -0.41 -4.57
C MET A 1 -4.10 -1.88 -4.19
N ALA A 2 -4.21 -2.81 -5.14
CA ALA A 2 -3.93 -4.22 -4.88
C ALA A 2 -2.44 -4.50 -5.12
N PHE A 3 -1.75 -5.07 -4.14
CA PHE A 3 -0.37 -5.53 -4.32
C PHE A 3 -0.37 -6.98 -4.76
N THR A 4 0.55 -7.34 -5.65
CA THR A 4 0.77 -8.74 -6.02
C THR A 4 2.17 -9.15 -5.63
N VAL A 5 2.25 -10.08 -4.70
CA VAL A 5 3.48 -10.74 -4.27
C VAL A 5 3.59 -12.07 -4.99
N THR A 6 4.79 -12.44 -5.41
CA THR A 6 5.07 -13.66 -6.16
C THR A 6 6.17 -14.44 -5.45
N PHE A 7 6.03 -15.77 -5.50
CA PHE A 7 6.98 -16.72 -4.94
C PHE A 7 7.46 -17.63 -6.09
N PRO A 8 8.51 -17.23 -6.83
CA PRO A 8 9.05 -18.05 -7.92
C PRO A 8 9.78 -19.25 -7.32
N ALA A 9 9.17 -20.42 -7.38
CA ALA A 9 9.77 -21.63 -6.83
C ALA A 9 10.72 -22.28 -7.84
N THR A 10 11.84 -22.83 -7.36
CA THR A 10 12.77 -23.63 -8.18
C THR A 10 12.31 -25.09 -8.38
N SER A 11 11.23 -25.47 -7.70
CA SER A 11 10.59 -26.79 -7.69
C SER A 11 9.07 -26.60 -7.67
N PRO A 12 8.25 -27.61 -8.01
CA PRO A 12 6.79 -27.47 -7.93
C PRO A 12 6.37 -27.01 -6.53
N THR A 13 5.60 -25.93 -6.46
CA THR A 13 5.01 -25.44 -5.22
C THR A 13 4.07 -26.50 -4.65
N CYS A 14 3.89 -26.49 -3.33
CA CYS A 14 2.88 -27.34 -2.69
C CYS A 14 1.49 -27.04 -3.28
N ALA A 15 0.66 -28.07 -3.44
CA ALA A 15 -0.69 -27.90 -3.94
C ALA A 15 -1.50 -26.95 -3.02
N THR A 16 -2.48 -26.24 -3.57
CA THR A 16 -3.33 -25.29 -2.82
C THR A 16 -3.96 -25.92 -1.57
N SER A 17 -4.35 -27.19 -1.65
CA SER A 17 -4.90 -27.96 -0.52
C SER A 17 -3.88 -28.24 0.58
N GLU A 18 -2.62 -28.50 0.23
CA GLU A 18 -1.53 -28.67 1.20
C GLU A 18 -1.20 -27.35 1.89
N LEU A 19 -1.19 -26.25 1.13
CA LEU A 19 -1.00 -24.90 1.67
C LEU A 19 -2.14 -24.55 2.65
N ALA A 20 -3.39 -24.85 2.29
CA ALA A 20 -4.55 -24.62 3.15
C ALA A 20 -4.48 -25.37 4.48
N GLY A 21 -4.08 -26.65 4.44
CA GLY A 21 -3.88 -27.46 5.64
C GLY A 21 -2.80 -26.87 6.54
N TRP A 22 -1.64 -26.55 5.97
CA TRP A 22 -0.52 -25.96 6.70
C TRP A 22 -0.85 -24.59 7.31
N LEU A 23 -1.54 -23.71 6.57
CA LEU A 23 -2.00 -22.41 7.09
C LEU A 23 -2.96 -22.59 8.27
N THR A 24 -3.89 -23.54 8.17
CA THR A 24 -4.86 -23.82 9.24
C THR A 24 -4.18 -24.30 10.52
N GLU A 25 -3.15 -25.16 10.42
CA GLU A 25 -2.35 -25.61 11.56
C GLU A 25 -1.63 -24.45 12.27
N ARG A 26 -1.34 -23.36 11.55
CA ARG A 26 -0.72 -22.15 12.09
C ARG A 26 -1.71 -21.08 12.55
N GLY A 27 -3.01 -21.39 12.54
CA GLY A 27 -4.06 -20.46 12.96
C GLY A 27 -4.44 -19.43 11.90
N GLU A 28 -4.11 -19.70 10.62
CA GLU A 28 -4.52 -18.91 9.46
C GLU A 28 -5.61 -19.65 8.66
N PRO A 29 -6.88 -19.64 9.12
CA PRO A 29 -7.94 -20.37 8.44
C PRO A 29 -8.21 -19.76 7.05
N SER A 30 -8.49 -20.63 6.09
CA SER A 30 -8.66 -20.26 4.69
C SER A 30 -9.89 -20.92 4.05
N VAL A 31 -10.24 -20.47 2.84
CA VAL A 31 -11.31 -21.02 2.00
C VAL A 31 -10.76 -21.22 0.60
N ALA A 32 -10.90 -22.42 0.07
CA ALA A 32 -10.57 -22.68 -1.34
C ALA A 32 -11.66 -22.12 -2.26
N GLU A 33 -11.25 -21.45 -3.33
CA GLU A 33 -12.11 -20.95 -4.40
C GLU A 33 -11.70 -21.66 -5.71
N GLY A 34 -12.21 -22.87 -5.91
CA GLY A 34 -11.70 -23.76 -6.96
C GLY A 34 -10.39 -24.46 -6.58
N ASP A 35 -9.69 -25.00 -7.57
CA ASP A 35 -8.54 -25.89 -7.33
C ASP A 35 -7.23 -25.11 -7.07
N ASP A 36 -7.12 -23.90 -7.61
CA ASP A 36 -5.87 -23.13 -7.64
C ASP A 36 -5.88 -21.87 -6.77
N THR A 37 -7.01 -21.54 -6.14
CA THR A 37 -7.16 -20.29 -5.36
C THR A 37 -7.49 -20.56 -3.91
N LEU A 38 -6.83 -19.83 -3.01
CA LEU A 38 -7.04 -19.88 -1.57
C LEU A 38 -7.19 -18.47 -0.98
N ILE A 39 -8.27 -18.22 -0.27
CA ILE A 39 -8.53 -16.94 0.41
C ILE A 39 -8.34 -17.11 1.91
N LEU A 40 -7.51 -16.26 2.53
CA LEU A 40 -7.42 -16.22 4.00
C LEU A 40 -8.68 -15.57 4.59
N ARG A 41 -9.19 -16.13 5.68
CA ARG A 41 -10.38 -15.58 6.37
C ARG A 41 -10.05 -14.40 7.28
N ALA A 42 -8.85 -14.41 7.86
CA ALA A 42 -8.44 -13.44 8.87
C ALA A 42 -7.66 -12.26 8.29
N LEU A 43 -7.21 -12.37 7.04
CA LEU A 43 -6.38 -11.38 6.37
C LEU A 43 -6.85 -11.22 4.92
N PRO A 44 -6.76 -10.00 4.35
CA PRO A 44 -7.13 -9.73 2.96
C PRO A 44 -6.04 -10.22 1.99
N ILE A 45 -5.74 -11.52 2.03
CA ILE A 45 -4.77 -12.20 1.18
C ILE A 45 -5.47 -13.29 0.39
N ARG A 46 -5.31 -13.25 -0.94
CA ARG A 46 -5.70 -14.33 -1.84
C ARG A 46 -4.47 -14.92 -2.49
N PHE A 47 -4.23 -16.20 -2.25
CA PHE A 47 -3.22 -16.98 -2.96
C PHE A 47 -3.79 -17.59 -4.24
N VAL A 48 -3.00 -17.57 -5.32
CA VAL A 48 -3.33 -18.16 -6.62
C VAL A 48 -2.12 -18.95 -7.10
N ALA A 49 -2.28 -20.26 -7.26
CA ALA A 49 -1.27 -21.13 -7.85
C ALA A 49 -1.35 -21.08 -9.39
N SER A 50 -0.20 -21.12 -10.07
CA SER A 50 -0.18 -21.26 -11.53
C SER A 50 -0.60 -22.69 -11.96
N PRO A 51 -1.09 -22.89 -13.20
CA PRO A 51 -1.63 -24.17 -13.70
C PRO A 51 -0.72 -25.42 -13.62
N ASP A 52 0.57 -25.27 -13.30
CA ASP A 52 1.53 -26.37 -13.11
C ASP A 52 2.20 -26.35 -11.72
N ASN A 53 1.69 -25.55 -10.77
CA ASN A 53 2.35 -25.26 -9.49
C ASN A 53 3.79 -24.73 -9.68
N ALA A 54 4.08 -24.06 -10.79
CA ALA A 54 5.40 -23.47 -11.04
C ALA A 54 5.63 -22.17 -10.25
N SER A 55 4.55 -21.51 -9.83
CA SER A 55 4.60 -20.29 -9.03
C SER A 55 3.35 -20.13 -8.18
N LEU A 56 3.51 -19.47 -7.04
CA LEU A 56 2.42 -19.00 -6.20
C LEU A 56 2.39 -17.47 -6.24
N GLN A 57 1.20 -16.90 -6.38
CA GLN A 57 0.97 -15.46 -6.27
C GLN A 57 0.10 -15.18 -5.06
N ALA A 58 0.31 -14.06 -4.39
CA ALA A 58 -0.53 -13.53 -3.33
C ALA A 58 -1.00 -12.13 -3.70
N HIS A 59 -2.31 -11.97 -3.85
CA HIS A 59 -2.95 -10.68 -4.03
C HIS A 59 -3.34 -10.14 -2.65
N LEU A 60 -2.84 -8.94 -2.34
CA LEU A 60 -3.06 -8.25 -1.07
C LEU A 60 -4.01 -7.08 -1.29
N GLU A 61 -5.08 -7.02 -0.53
CA GLU A 61 -5.95 -5.85 -0.46
C GLU A 61 -5.65 -5.07 0.82
N ILE A 62 -5.13 -3.84 0.66
CA ILE A 62 -4.77 -2.99 1.80
C ILE A 62 -5.97 -2.13 2.19
N THR A 63 -6.36 -2.24 3.46
CA THR A 63 -7.37 -1.38 4.09
C THR A 63 -6.71 -0.46 5.11
N SER A 64 -7.46 0.52 5.62
CA SER A 64 -7.00 1.46 6.66
C SER A 64 -6.67 0.80 8.00
N ASN A 65 -7.04 -0.47 8.23
CA ASN A 65 -6.96 -1.12 9.53
C ASN A 65 -6.45 -2.57 9.51
N VAL A 66 -6.01 -3.08 8.35
CA VAL A 66 -5.42 -4.43 8.26
C VAL A 66 -4.18 -4.57 9.15
N ALA A 67 -4.02 -5.74 9.78
CA ALA A 67 -2.85 -6.08 10.59
C ALA A 67 -1.62 -6.36 9.71
N LEU A 68 -0.92 -5.29 9.31
CA LEU A 68 0.22 -5.34 8.37
C LEU A 68 1.32 -6.32 8.78
N THR A 69 1.73 -6.30 10.06
CA THR A 69 2.76 -7.21 10.57
C THR A 69 2.37 -8.66 10.34
N ARG A 70 1.16 -9.06 10.77
CA ARG A 70 0.68 -10.43 10.58
C ARG A 70 0.62 -10.82 9.10
N MET A 71 0.16 -9.92 8.23
CA MET A 71 0.13 -10.16 6.79
C MET A 71 1.53 -10.39 6.19
N VAL A 72 2.50 -9.53 6.53
CA VAL A 72 3.89 -9.69 6.07
C VAL A 72 4.49 -10.97 6.62
N ASP A 73 4.23 -11.29 7.88
CA ASP A 73 4.70 -12.51 8.53
C ASP A 73 4.23 -13.76 7.79
N VAL A 74 2.92 -13.85 7.51
CA VAL A 74 2.34 -14.96 6.74
C VAL A 74 2.97 -15.10 5.35
N LEU A 75 3.20 -13.99 4.64
CA LEU A 75 3.83 -14.04 3.30
C LEU A 75 5.26 -14.60 3.35
N PHE A 76 6.05 -14.19 4.35
CA PHE A 76 7.42 -14.70 4.51
C PHE A 76 7.45 -16.14 5.04
N GLU A 77 6.49 -16.56 5.86
CA GLU A 77 6.38 -17.97 6.24
C GLU A 77 6.00 -18.85 5.05
N VAL A 78 5.09 -18.39 4.19
CA VAL A 78 4.76 -19.05 2.91
C VAL A 78 5.97 -19.11 1.98
N SER A 79 6.76 -18.04 1.90
CA SER A 79 7.97 -18.01 1.05
C SER A 79 8.99 -19.05 1.51
N MET A 80 9.22 -19.16 2.82
CA MET A 80 10.08 -20.20 3.41
C MET A 80 9.57 -21.61 3.10
N ARG A 81 8.24 -21.81 3.13
CA ARG A 81 7.61 -23.10 2.78
C ARG A 81 7.74 -23.44 1.30
N ALA A 82 7.65 -22.43 0.44
CA ALA A 82 7.83 -22.54 -1.01
C ALA A 82 9.31 -22.65 -1.42
N GLY A 83 10.25 -22.34 -0.53
CA GLY A 83 11.67 -22.29 -0.83
C GLY A 83 12.02 -21.18 -1.83
N ALA A 84 11.31 -20.06 -1.77
CA ALA A 84 11.40 -18.96 -2.72
C ALA A 84 11.53 -17.61 -2.01
N ASP A 85 12.23 -16.68 -2.66
CA ASP A 85 12.30 -15.30 -2.22
C ASP A 85 11.00 -14.55 -2.50
N VAL A 86 10.69 -13.56 -1.67
CA VAL A 86 9.49 -12.73 -1.82
C VAL A 86 9.75 -11.67 -2.87
N ARG A 87 8.95 -11.68 -3.95
CA ARG A 87 9.04 -10.64 -5.00
C ARG A 87 7.74 -9.87 -5.12
N LEU A 88 7.82 -8.55 -5.07
CA LEU A 88 6.69 -7.65 -5.27
C LEU A 88 6.66 -7.16 -6.74
N VAL A 89 5.51 -7.31 -7.39
CA VAL A 89 5.32 -6.82 -8.78
C VAL A 89 5.62 -5.31 -8.84
N GLY A 90 6.44 -4.92 -9.82
CA GLY A 90 6.90 -3.54 -10.00
C GLY A 90 8.09 -3.11 -9.13
N HIS A 91 8.49 -3.91 -8.13
CA HIS A 91 9.60 -3.58 -7.22
C HIS A 91 10.73 -4.62 -7.25
N GLY A 92 10.44 -5.88 -7.60
CA GLY A 92 11.43 -6.96 -7.61
C GLY A 92 11.48 -7.70 -6.28
N GLU A 93 12.65 -8.22 -5.92
CA GLU A 93 12.86 -8.88 -4.62
C GLU A 93 12.76 -7.86 -3.48
N VAL A 94 12.08 -8.22 -2.39
CA VAL A 94 11.86 -7.32 -1.26
C VAL A 94 12.15 -8.03 0.06
N THR A 95 12.73 -7.29 1.00
CA THR A 95 12.87 -7.79 2.38
C THR A 95 11.56 -7.63 3.16
N ARG A 96 11.51 -8.22 4.35
CA ARG A 96 10.36 -8.10 5.26
C ARG A 96 10.07 -6.65 5.61
N SER A 97 11.12 -5.86 5.89
CA SER A 97 11.00 -4.43 6.20
C SER A 97 10.53 -3.63 5.00
N ASP A 98 11.07 -3.90 3.81
CA ASP A 98 10.69 -3.16 2.60
C ASP A 98 9.22 -3.38 2.27
N LEU A 99 8.76 -4.64 2.30
CA LEU A 99 7.37 -4.96 2.08
C LEU A 99 6.48 -4.29 3.13
N TRP A 100 6.82 -4.39 4.42
CA TRP A 100 6.04 -3.77 5.48
C TRP A 100 5.91 -2.25 5.28
N MET A 101 7.01 -1.58 4.94
CA MET A 101 7.02 -0.14 4.69
C MET A 101 6.12 0.26 3.52
N LEU A 102 6.17 -0.48 2.41
CA LEU A 102 5.33 -0.22 1.23
C LEU A 102 3.84 -0.39 1.56
N LEU A 103 3.48 -1.42 2.33
CA LEU A 103 2.09 -1.64 2.73
C LEU A 103 1.63 -0.62 3.78
N ALA A 104 2.53 -0.18 4.66
CA ALA A 104 2.26 0.85 5.66
C ALA A 104 2.01 2.22 5.02
N ASP A 105 2.81 2.60 4.02
CA ASP A 105 2.60 3.84 3.27
C ASP A 105 1.22 3.85 2.59
N GLU A 106 0.83 2.74 1.95
CA GLU A 106 -0.51 2.62 1.35
C GLU A 106 -1.63 2.66 2.40
N GLN A 107 -1.45 2.01 3.54
CA GLN A 107 -2.43 2.03 4.63
C GLN A 107 -2.60 3.44 5.21
N ASP A 108 -1.51 4.16 5.47
CA ASP A 108 -1.53 5.52 6.01
C ASP A 108 -2.12 6.51 5.01
N ARG A 109 -1.86 6.33 3.71
CA ARG A 109 -2.55 7.05 2.64
C ARG A 109 -4.07 6.88 2.72
N LEU A 110 -4.56 5.64 2.84
CA LEU A 110 -6.00 5.36 2.95
C LEU A 110 -6.62 5.97 4.21
N ARG A 111 -5.87 5.97 5.32
CA ARG A 111 -6.29 6.61 6.58
C ARG A 111 -6.41 8.13 6.44
N ILE A 112 -5.42 8.78 5.83
CA ILE A 112 -5.45 10.22 5.52
C ILE A 112 -6.66 10.53 4.63
N ALA A 113 -6.85 9.78 3.55
CA ALA A 113 -8.00 9.97 2.65
C ALA A 113 -9.33 9.87 3.39
N GLY A 114 -9.50 8.83 4.24
CA GLY A 114 -10.69 8.67 5.07
C GLY A 114 -10.92 9.83 6.04
N ALA A 115 -9.86 10.29 6.70
CA ALA A 115 -9.93 11.41 7.63
C ALA A 115 -10.23 12.73 6.93
N LEU A 116 -9.65 13.00 5.76
CA LEU A 116 -9.94 14.20 4.98
C LEU A 116 -11.38 14.22 4.46
N ARG A 117 -11.93 13.07 4.03
CA ARG A 117 -13.36 12.95 3.68
C ARG A 117 -14.26 13.29 4.87
N ARG A 118 -13.96 12.76 6.06
CA ARG A 118 -14.68 13.13 7.29
C ARG A 118 -14.52 14.61 7.64
N ALA A 119 -13.33 15.19 7.46
CA ALA A 119 -13.13 16.62 7.69
C ALA A 119 -14.01 17.48 6.79
N VAL A 120 -14.22 17.07 5.54
CA VAL A 120 -15.18 17.70 4.61
C VAL A 120 -16.60 17.57 5.13
N GLU A 121 -17.03 16.37 5.52
CA GLU A 121 -18.38 16.10 6.05
C GLU A 121 -18.70 16.93 7.30
N HIS A 122 -17.71 17.17 8.16
CA HIS A 122 -17.86 17.95 9.39
C HIS A 122 -17.55 19.46 9.24
N GLY A 123 -17.24 19.94 8.03
CA GLY A 123 -16.98 21.37 7.77
C GLY A 123 -15.64 21.89 8.32
N HIS A 124 -14.67 21.00 8.54
CA HIS A 124 -13.33 21.32 9.04
C HIS A 124 -12.23 21.25 7.96
N SER A 125 -12.59 20.99 6.70
CA SER A 125 -11.64 20.71 5.62
C SER A 125 -10.55 21.77 5.48
N ASP A 126 -10.92 23.05 5.40
CA ASP A 126 -9.99 24.12 5.05
C ASP A 126 -8.90 24.29 6.12
N GLU A 127 -9.28 24.16 7.39
CA GLU A 127 -8.32 24.23 8.48
C GLU A 127 -7.38 23.02 8.47
N VAL A 128 -7.92 21.81 8.31
CA VAL A 128 -7.14 20.57 8.28
C VAL A 128 -6.17 20.58 7.09
N TYR A 129 -6.63 20.95 5.90
CA TYR A 129 -5.78 21.07 4.71
C TYR A 129 -4.66 22.09 4.90
N LYS A 130 -4.99 23.29 5.42
CA LYS A 130 -4.00 24.34 5.66
C LYS A 130 -2.92 23.88 6.63
N ARG A 131 -3.28 23.22 7.74
CA ARG A 131 -2.29 22.74 8.71
C ARG A 131 -1.51 21.54 8.20
N MET A 132 -2.14 20.65 7.44
CA MET A 132 -1.46 19.54 6.78
C MET A 132 -0.38 20.03 5.82
N TRP A 133 -0.66 21.07 5.03
CA TRP A 133 0.36 21.72 4.21
C TRP A 133 1.49 22.31 5.07
N GLY A 134 1.14 22.97 6.18
CA GLY A 134 2.14 23.42 7.15
C GLY A 134 3.11 22.31 7.58
N VAL A 135 2.61 21.09 7.80
CA VAL A 135 3.45 19.92 8.11
C VAL A 135 4.27 19.49 6.90
N LEU A 136 3.64 19.26 5.74
CA LEU A 136 4.32 18.81 4.52
C LEU A 136 5.50 19.72 4.14
N SER A 137 5.27 21.03 4.12
CA SER A 137 6.29 22.03 3.77
C SER A 137 7.49 22.06 4.73
N THR A 138 7.31 21.64 5.99
CA THR A 138 8.41 21.53 6.96
C THR A 138 9.18 20.22 6.84
N LEU A 139 8.53 19.14 6.39
CA LEU A 139 9.16 17.82 6.23
C LEU A 139 10.02 17.74 4.97
N ARG A 140 9.63 18.42 3.88
CA ARG A 140 10.35 18.47 2.60
C ARG A 140 10.52 19.91 2.13
N VAL A 141 11.40 20.64 2.82
CA VAL A 141 11.65 22.06 2.54
C VAL A 141 12.09 22.27 1.08
N GLY A 142 11.42 23.19 0.40
CA GLY A 142 11.70 23.52 -1.00
C GLY A 142 10.94 22.68 -2.02
N GLN A 143 10.21 21.64 -1.57
CA GLN A 143 9.34 20.84 -2.43
C GLN A 143 7.91 21.36 -2.40
N ASP A 144 7.22 21.35 -3.55
CA ASP A 144 5.81 21.70 -3.65
C ASP A 144 4.92 20.46 -3.47
N ASP A 145 4.95 19.93 -2.25
CA ASP A 145 4.17 18.76 -1.85
C ASP A 145 2.74 19.15 -1.46
N ARG A 146 1.76 18.47 -2.06
CA ARG A 146 0.33 18.71 -1.83
C ARG A 146 -0.44 17.40 -1.76
N TRP A 147 -1.59 17.46 -1.10
CA TRP A 147 -2.57 16.38 -1.23
C TRP A 147 -3.34 16.53 -2.55
N ASP A 148 -3.30 15.50 -3.38
CA ASP A 148 -4.11 15.39 -4.59
C ASP A 148 -5.39 14.61 -4.29
N THR A 149 -6.51 15.31 -4.25
CA THR A 149 -7.82 14.71 -3.95
C THR A 149 -8.26 13.69 -5.00
N ALA A 150 -7.81 13.81 -6.26
CA ALA A 150 -8.19 12.90 -7.33
C ALA A 150 -7.54 11.52 -7.18
N SER A 151 -6.24 11.47 -6.86
CA SER A 151 -5.52 10.21 -6.62
C SER A 151 -5.50 9.78 -5.15
N GLU A 152 -6.01 10.63 -4.25
CA GLU A 152 -5.97 10.45 -2.79
C GLU A 152 -4.56 10.13 -2.30
N ARG A 153 -3.59 10.96 -2.72
CA ARG A 153 -2.15 10.81 -2.44
C ARG A 153 -1.50 12.15 -2.18
N ILE A 154 -0.38 12.13 -1.46
CA ILE A 154 0.56 13.23 -1.48
C ILE A 154 1.35 13.18 -2.79
N VAL A 155 1.34 14.28 -3.52
CA VAL A 155 2.06 14.46 -4.78
C VAL A 155 2.99 15.65 -4.67
N GLU A 156 4.11 15.57 -5.37
CA GLU A 156 5.02 16.68 -5.61
C GLU A 156 4.70 17.29 -6.97
N TYR A 157 4.58 18.61 -7.02
CA TYR A 157 4.49 19.34 -8.29
C TYR A 157 5.90 19.66 -8.78
N VAL A 158 6.27 19.08 -9.91
CA VAL A 158 7.59 19.26 -10.52
C VAL A 158 7.46 19.78 -11.95
N GLU A 159 8.46 20.56 -12.37
CA GLU A 159 8.57 21.03 -13.75
C GLU A 159 9.36 20.03 -14.61
N VAL A 160 8.82 19.68 -15.77
CA VAL A 160 9.50 18.82 -16.75
C VAL A 160 10.69 19.57 -17.36
N GLY A 161 11.87 18.97 -17.27
CA GLY A 161 13.14 19.50 -17.75
C GLY A 161 14.07 20.00 -16.64
N ASP A 162 13.53 20.51 -15.53
CA ASP A 162 14.30 20.97 -14.37
C ASP A 162 14.17 20.01 -13.17
N GLY A 163 12.94 19.63 -12.82
CA GLY A 163 12.64 18.73 -11.70
C GLY A 163 12.54 17.25 -12.08
N ILE A 164 12.17 16.95 -13.33
CA ILE A 164 12.05 15.58 -13.85
C ILE A 164 12.38 15.53 -15.34
N SER A 165 13.01 14.43 -15.79
CA SER A 165 13.29 14.23 -17.23
C SER A 165 12.02 13.99 -18.05
N LEU A 166 12.03 14.33 -19.34
CA LEU A 166 10.92 14.04 -20.27
C LEU A 166 10.55 12.54 -20.31
N GLU A 167 11.57 11.67 -20.27
CA GLU A 167 11.38 10.21 -20.27
C GLU A 167 10.64 9.75 -19.01
N GLU A 168 11.00 10.30 -17.85
CA GLU A 168 10.36 9.94 -16.60
C GLU A 168 8.96 10.57 -16.49
N ALA A 169 8.79 11.80 -16.97
CA ALA A 169 7.49 12.50 -17.02
C ALA A 169 6.44 11.74 -17.85
N ALA A 170 6.86 11.02 -18.90
CA ALA A 170 5.98 10.25 -19.77
C ALA A 170 5.29 9.07 -19.06
N TRP A 171 5.78 8.67 -17.88
CA TRP A 171 5.12 7.69 -17.02
C TRP A 171 3.98 8.27 -16.19
N HIS A 172 3.91 9.60 -16.08
CA HIS A 172 2.99 10.32 -15.20
C HIS A 172 1.91 11.10 -15.95
N THR A 173 2.20 11.53 -17.18
CA THR A 173 1.30 12.33 -18.03
C THR A 173 1.43 11.91 -19.49
N GLU A 174 0.34 11.99 -20.24
CA GLU A 174 0.34 11.78 -21.68
C GLU A 174 1.00 12.98 -22.40
N ASP A 175 2.01 12.71 -23.24
CA ASP A 175 2.75 13.68 -24.06
C ASP A 175 3.35 14.89 -23.29
N PRO A 176 4.26 14.66 -22.32
CA PRO A 176 4.85 15.75 -21.54
C PRO A 176 5.76 16.65 -22.38
N GLN A 177 5.73 17.95 -22.12
CA GLN A 177 6.60 18.94 -22.73
C GLN A 177 7.49 19.63 -21.69
N ASN A 178 8.66 20.11 -22.11
CA ASN A 178 9.52 20.89 -21.21
C ASN A 178 8.80 22.17 -20.74
N GLY A 179 8.84 22.43 -19.44
CA GLY A 179 8.12 23.52 -18.78
C GLY A 179 6.73 23.15 -18.27
N ASP A 180 6.21 21.95 -18.58
CA ASP A 180 4.97 21.48 -17.98
C ASP A 180 5.13 21.23 -16.47
N GLN A 181 4.13 21.60 -15.68
CA GLN A 181 4.04 21.18 -14.29
C GLN A 181 3.22 19.88 -14.19
N ILE A 182 3.84 18.84 -13.66
CA ILE A 182 3.19 17.54 -13.47
C ILE A 182 3.20 17.15 -11.99
N ARG A 183 2.21 16.33 -11.61
CA ARG A 183 2.03 15.81 -10.25
C ARG A 183 2.60 14.39 -10.16
N ILE A 184 3.54 14.19 -9.25
CA ILE A 184 4.20 12.90 -9.06
C ILE A 184 3.91 12.39 -7.66
N PRO A 185 3.40 11.16 -7.48
CA PRO A 185 3.21 10.58 -6.16
C PRO A 185 4.51 10.57 -5.36
N VAL A 186 4.48 11.17 -4.17
CA VAL A 186 5.63 11.13 -3.26
C VAL A 186 5.76 9.72 -2.70
N LYS A 187 6.96 9.14 -2.83
CA LYS A 187 7.28 7.81 -2.30
C LYS A 187 7.86 7.93 -0.88
N GLY A 188 7.70 6.87 -0.09
CA GLY A 188 8.34 6.73 1.21
C GLY A 188 7.49 7.25 2.37
N PHE A 189 8.12 7.56 3.51
CA PHE A 189 7.45 7.70 4.82
C PHE A 189 6.56 8.95 5.02
N LEU A 190 6.29 9.73 3.98
CA LEU A 190 5.61 11.01 4.15
C LEU A 190 4.16 10.83 4.60
N HIS A 191 3.43 9.84 4.07
CA HIS A 191 2.07 9.53 4.53
C HIS A 191 2.07 9.09 6.00
N CYS A 192 3.08 8.34 6.45
CA CYS A 192 3.18 7.92 7.84
C CYS A 192 3.32 9.11 8.80
N LEU A 193 4.16 10.09 8.46
CA LEU A 193 4.36 11.29 9.27
C LEU A 193 3.10 12.16 9.29
N VAL A 194 2.46 12.35 8.13
CA VAL A 194 1.21 13.12 8.03
C VAL A 194 0.08 12.44 8.77
N TRP A 195 -0.06 11.12 8.64
CA TRP A 195 -1.07 10.37 9.37
C TRP A 195 -0.87 10.48 10.88
N ARG A 196 0.36 10.30 11.36
CA ARG A 196 0.67 10.46 12.79
C ARG A 196 0.28 11.84 13.29
N TRP A 197 0.68 12.89 12.59
CA TRP A 197 0.27 14.25 12.93
C TRP A 197 -1.26 14.40 12.96
N LEU A 198 -1.96 13.89 11.94
CA LEU A 198 -3.41 13.99 11.84
C LEU A 198 -4.11 13.27 13.00
N SER A 199 -3.62 12.09 13.39
CA SER A 199 -4.13 11.35 14.55
C SER A 199 -3.91 12.07 15.88
N GLU A 200 -2.76 12.73 16.04
CA GLU A 200 -2.42 13.44 17.28
C GLU A 200 -3.14 14.80 17.38
N ALA A 201 -3.23 15.53 16.27
CA ALA A 201 -3.81 16.88 16.23
C ALA A 201 -5.35 16.88 16.08
N TYR A 202 -5.90 15.86 15.42
CA TYR A 202 -7.32 15.75 15.11
C TYR A 202 -7.87 14.33 15.34
N PRO A 203 -7.78 13.78 16.57
CA PRO A 203 -8.21 12.40 16.86
C PRO A 203 -9.69 12.16 16.52
N GLY A 204 -10.56 13.14 16.75
CA GLY A 204 -11.99 13.04 16.41
C GLY A 204 -12.30 12.98 14.91
N ILE A 205 -11.34 13.31 14.04
CA ILE A 205 -11.44 13.16 12.59
C ILE A 205 -10.68 11.90 12.14
N ALA A 206 -9.55 11.60 12.76
CA ALA A 206 -8.72 10.44 12.44
C ALA A 206 -9.39 9.10 12.86
N GLU A 207 -10.01 9.04 14.03
CA GLU A 207 -10.46 7.80 14.68
C GLU A 207 -11.99 7.68 14.82
N ALA A 208 -12.76 8.54 14.14
CA ALA A 208 -14.22 8.65 14.29
C ALA A 208 -15.01 7.35 14.06
N GLU A 209 -14.43 6.36 13.37
CA GLU A 209 -15.07 5.04 13.19
C GLU A 209 -15.21 4.25 14.50
N HIS A 210 -14.48 4.62 15.56
CA HIS A 210 -14.58 3.98 16.88
C HIS A 210 -15.62 4.60 17.82
N THR A 211 -16.35 5.65 17.40
CA THR A 211 -17.31 6.36 18.28
C THR A 211 -18.79 6.17 17.94
N LEU A 212 -19.10 5.37 16.91
CA LEU A 212 -20.48 4.96 16.65
C LEU A 212 -20.81 3.69 17.46
N HIS A 213 -21.17 3.92 18.73
CA HIS A 213 -21.86 2.95 19.59
C HIS A 213 -23.33 2.79 19.20
#